data_AF-A0A518IZC3-F1
#
_entry.id   AF-A0A518IZC3-F1
#
_cell.length_a   1.000
_cell.length_b   1.000
_cell.length_c   1.000
_cell.angle_alpha   90.00
_cell.angle_beta   90.00
_cell.angle_gamma   90.00
#
_symmetry.space_group_name_H-M   'P 1'
#
loop_
_entity.id
_entity.type
_entity.pdbx_description
1 polymer ?
#
loop_
_entity_poly.entity_id
_entity_poly.type
_entity_poly.pdbx_seq_one_letter_code
_entity_poly.pdbx_strand_id
1 'polypeptide(L)'
;MWGRVVEIMTAAWMVFSPFIFAGDHSETLLILNSFTALLIASLAALSYWPPTRYAHLGILIVATGMLIWGRFAELPPPPFQQNYIVVGLFLMMIAIIPNEASDPPRVWRKEVDHA
;
A
#
# COMPACT_ATOMS: atom_id res chain seq x y z
N MET A 1 -0.32 -4.50 14.37
CA MET A 1 0.05 -3.82 13.11
C MET A 1 -1.13 -3.75 12.14
N TRP A 2 -2.24 -3.13 12.55
CA TRP A 2 -3.45 -3.08 11.73
C TRP A 2 -3.21 -2.49 10.32
N GLY A 3 -2.37 -1.44 10.22
CA GLY A 3 -2.05 -0.81 8.92
C GLY A 3 -1.46 -1.76 7.88
N ARG A 4 -0.54 -2.67 8.28
CA ARG A 4 0.08 -3.63 7.34
C ARG A 4 -0.92 -4.67 6.85
N VAL A 5 -1.85 -5.08 7.70
CA VAL A 5 -2.95 -5.98 7.30
C VAL A 5 -3.84 -5.29 6.27
N VAL A 6 -4.20 -4.03 6.50
CA VAL A 6 -5.04 -3.26 5.58
C VAL A 6 -4.39 -3.06 4.21
N GLU A 7 -3.08 -2.84 4.15
CA GLU A 7 -2.35 -2.75 2.88
C GLU A 7 -2.35 -4.06 2.11
N ILE A 8 -2.15 -5.20 2.80
CA ILE A 8 -2.22 -6.53 2.18
C ILE A 8 -3.64 -6.80 1.67
N MET A 9 -4.67 -6.46 2.47
CA MET A 9 -6.06 -6.58 2.04
C MET A 9 -6.36 -5.70 0.82
N THR A 10 -5.80 -4.50 0.77
CA THR A 10 -5.94 -3.59 -0.37
C THR A 10 -5.27 -4.15 -1.62
N ALA A 11 -4.06 -4.69 -1.48
CA ALA A 11 -3.37 -5.37 -2.56
C ALA A 11 -4.16 -6.60 -3.08
N ALA A 12 -4.69 -7.42 -2.17
CA ALA A 12 -5.54 -8.54 -2.54
C ALA A 12 -6.79 -8.06 -3.29
N TRP A 13 -7.45 -7.02 -2.79
CA TRP A 13 -8.61 -6.41 -3.43
C TRP A 13 -8.29 -5.90 -4.85
N MET A 14 -7.11 -5.29 -5.07
CA MET A 14 -6.66 -4.86 -6.39
C MET A 14 -6.52 -6.03 -7.37
N VAL A 15 -5.97 -7.17 -6.94
CA VAL A 15 -5.84 -8.37 -7.78
C VAL A 15 -7.20 -9.00 -8.10
N PHE A 16 -8.07 -9.12 -7.09
CA PHE A 16 -9.38 -9.76 -7.25
C PHE A 16 -10.41 -8.90 -7.97
N SER A 17 -10.11 -7.61 -8.20
CA SER A 17 -11.03 -6.67 -8.83
C SER A 17 -10.50 -6.14 -10.17
N PRO A 18 -10.17 -7.00 -11.16
CA PRO A 18 -9.58 -6.55 -12.42
C PRO A 18 -10.51 -5.62 -13.19
N PHE A 19 -11.84 -5.76 -13.06
CA PHE A 19 -12.81 -4.84 -13.68
C PHE A 19 -12.69 -3.41 -13.14
N ILE A 20 -12.31 -3.24 -11.87
CA ILE A 20 -12.17 -1.93 -11.21
C ILE A 20 -10.87 -1.23 -11.64
N PHE A 21 -9.80 -1.99 -11.90
CA PHE A 21 -8.45 -1.47 -12.08
C PHE A 21 -7.85 -1.63 -13.49
N ALA A 22 -8.22 -2.65 -14.25
CA ALA A 22 -7.66 -2.94 -15.57
C ALA A 22 -8.50 -2.42 -16.75
N GLY A 23 -9.66 -1.80 -16.49
CA GLY A 23 -10.53 -1.27 -17.53
C GLY A 23 -10.99 -2.34 -18.52
N ASP A 24 -10.91 -2.03 -19.82
CA ASP A 24 -11.41 -2.85 -20.95
C ASP A 24 -10.52 -4.07 -21.26
N HIS A 25 -10.18 -4.86 -20.22
CA HIS A 25 -9.38 -6.08 -20.30
C HIS A 25 -8.03 -5.95 -21.01
N SER A 26 -7.37 -4.78 -20.91
CA SER A 26 -5.99 -4.64 -21.39
C SER A 26 -5.08 -5.58 -20.62
N GLU A 27 -4.47 -6.53 -21.31
CA GLU A 27 -3.53 -7.50 -20.73
C GLU A 27 -2.37 -6.78 -20.02
N THR A 28 -1.86 -5.70 -20.62
CA THR A 28 -0.80 -4.88 -20.05
C THR A 28 -1.21 -4.24 -18.73
N LEU A 29 -2.43 -3.68 -18.64
CA LEU A 29 -2.93 -3.08 -17.40
C LEU A 29 -3.16 -4.14 -16.32
N LEU A 30 -3.64 -5.33 -16.69
CA LEU A 30 -3.82 -6.43 -15.75
C LEU A 30 -2.48 -6.89 -15.15
N ILE A 31 -1.45 -7.02 -15.98
CA ILE A 31 -0.10 -7.37 -15.56
C ILE A 31 0.45 -6.28 -14.63
N LEU A 32 0.36 -5.01 -15.03
CA LEU A 32 0.84 -3.88 -14.24
C LEU A 32 0.12 -3.81 -12.88
N ASN A 33 -1.19 -4.01 -12.86
CA ASN A 33 -1.99 -4.07 -11.64
C ASN A 33 -1.53 -5.20 -10.71
N SER A 34 -1.31 -6.39 -11.27
CA SER A 34 -0.87 -7.58 -10.52
C SER A 34 0.53 -7.37 -9.92
N PHE A 35 1.46 -6.79 -10.68
CA PHE A 35 2.78 -6.43 -10.17
C PHE A 35 2.71 -5.36 -9.08
N THR A 36 1.87 -4.34 -9.26
CA THR A 36 1.68 -3.27 -8.28
C THR A 36 1.14 -3.83 -6.97
N ALA A 37 0.11 -4.67 -7.03
CA ALA A 37 -0.45 -5.33 -5.86
C ALA A 37 0.55 -6.27 -5.19
N LEU A 38 1.28 -7.10 -5.95
CA LEU A 38 2.31 -7.98 -5.41
C LEU A 38 3.41 -7.19 -4.70
N LEU A 39 3.82 -6.05 -5.27
CA LEU A 39 4.82 -5.17 -4.68
C LEU A 39 4.33 -4.59 -3.34
N ILE A 40 3.09 -4.07 -3.29
CA ILE A 40 2.48 -3.56 -2.05
C ILE A 40 2.41 -4.67 -1.00
N ALA A 41 1.88 -5.84 -1.35
CA ALA A 41 1.77 -6.98 -0.44
C ALA A 41 3.14 -7.44 0.08
N SER A 42 4.15 -7.50 -0.79
CA SER A 42 5.52 -7.89 -0.44
C SER A 42 6.17 -6.88 0.52
N LEU A 43 6.05 -5.57 0.25
CA LEU A 43 6.60 -4.53 1.12
C LEU A 43 5.91 -4.51 2.49
N ALA A 44 4.59 -4.70 2.53
CA ALA A 44 3.83 -4.80 3.77
C ALA A 44 4.23 -6.04 4.57
N ALA A 45 4.36 -7.21 3.91
CA ALA A 45 4.78 -8.46 4.53
C ALA A 45 6.22 -8.40 5.06
N LEU A 46 7.16 -7.88 4.27
CA LEU A 46 8.56 -7.70 4.67
C LEU A 46 8.71 -6.76 5.87
N SER A 47 7.77 -5.82 6.06
CA SER A 47 7.83 -4.91 7.20
C SER A 47 7.65 -5.62 8.56
N TYR A 48 7.09 -6.83 8.61
CA TYR A 48 6.99 -7.61 9.84
C TYR A 48 8.34 -8.13 10.32
N TRP A 49 9.32 -8.27 9.42
CA TRP A 49 10.64 -8.76 9.77
C TRP A 49 11.51 -7.61 10.32
N PRO A 50 12.14 -7.72 11.51
CA PRO A 50 12.91 -6.62 12.12
C PRO A 50 13.97 -5.95 11.24
N PRO A 51 14.79 -6.64 10.41
CA PRO A 51 15.77 -5.97 9.55
C PRO A 51 15.12 -5.10 8.48
N THR A 52 13.93 -5.46 8.02
CA THR A 52 13.18 -4.78 6.95
C THR A 52 11.97 -4.02 7.49
N ARG A 53 11.96 -3.65 8.78
CA ARG A 53 10.82 -2.96 9.42
C ARG A 53 10.35 -1.69 8.70
N TYR A 54 11.23 -1.02 7.96
CA TYR A 54 10.95 0.18 7.18
C TYR A 54 10.52 -0.09 5.73
N ALA A 55 10.43 -1.36 5.30
CA ALA A 55 10.05 -1.72 3.93
C ALA A 55 8.69 -1.14 3.51
N HIS A 56 7.78 -0.98 4.47
CA HIS A 56 6.48 -0.35 4.24
C HIS A 56 6.58 1.09 3.73
N LEU A 57 7.66 1.83 4.01
CA LEU A 57 7.87 3.17 3.45
C LEU A 57 8.03 3.15 1.92
N GLY A 58 8.44 2.01 1.35
CA GLY A 58 8.43 1.81 -0.11
C GLY A 58 7.02 1.92 -0.71
N ILE A 59 5.97 1.63 0.07
CA ILE A 59 4.57 1.78 -0.37
C ILE A 59 4.26 3.25 -0.64
N LEU A 60 4.90 4.21 0.05
CA LEU A 60 4.74 5.63 -0.25
C LEU A 60 5.19 5.97 -1.67
N ILE A 61 6.28 5.35 -2.14
CA ILE A 61 6.79 5.55 -3.50
C ILE A 61 5.81 4.97 -4.52
N VAL A 62 5.35 3.73 -4.29
CA VAL A 62 4.37 3.07 -5.16
C VAL A 62 3.07 3.86 -5.24
N ALA A 63 2.54 4.27 -4.10
CA ALA A 63 1.29 5.01 -4.00
C ALA A 63 1.37 6.42 -4.61
N THR A 64 2.52 7.09 -4.48
CA THR A 64 2.79 8.36 -5.18
C THR A 64 2.81 8.14 -6.69
N GLY A 65 3.43 7.06 -7.16
CA GLY A 65 3.41 6.66 -8.56
C GLY A 65 1.99 6.42 -9.09
N MET A 66 1.15 5.70 -8.33
CA MET A 66 -0.27 5.47 -8.67
C MET A 66 -1.05 6.78 -8.80
N LEU A 67 -0.85 7.73 -7.87
CA LEU A 67 -1.51 9.02 -7.89
C LEU A 67 -1.09 9.87 -9.10
N ILE A 68 0.22 9.97 -9.34
CA ILE A 68 0.76 10.74 -10.48
C ILE A 68 0.28 10.13 -11.80
N TRP A 69 0.42 8.81 -11.96
CA TRP A 69 0.01 8.14 -13.18
C TRP A 69 -1.49 8.25 -13.41
N GLY A 70 -2.31 7.94 -12.41
CA GLY A 70 -3.77 8.04 -12.53
C GLY A 70 -4.25 9.46 -12.82
N ARG A 71 -3.53 10.49 -12.37
CA ARG A 71 -3.88 11.89 -12.64
C ARG A 71 -3.45 12.38 -14.03
N PHE A 72 -2.30 11.94 -14.53
CA PHE A 72 -1.65 12.56 -15.69
C PHE A 72 -1.60 11.67 -16.94
N ALA A 73 -1.94 10.38 -16.86
CA ALA A 73 -1.89 9.47 -18.01
C ALA A 73 -2.93 9.79 -19.09
N GLU A 74 -4.15 10.19 -18.69
CA GLU A 74 -5.23 10.54 -19.62
C GLU A 74 -6.11 11.66 -19.05
N LEU A 75 -6.63 12.51 -19.92
CA LEU A 75 -7.44 13.69 -19.56
C LEU A 75 -8.69 13.77 -20.45
N PRO A 76 -9.92 13.59 -19.89
CA PRO A 76 -10.22 13.33 -18.48
C PRO A 76 -9.85 11.90 -18.04
N PRO A 77 -9.43 11.68 -16.78
CA PRO A 77 -9.04 10.36 -16.32
C PRO A 77 -10.25 9.41 -16.29
N PRO A 78 -10.19 8.25 -16.98
CA PRO A 78 -11.24 7.24 -16.95
C PRO A 78 -11.43 6.64 -15.54
N PRO A 79 -12.57 5.98 -15.28
CA PRO A 79 -12.91 5.49 -13.94
C PRO A 79 -11.83 4.62 -13.27
N PHE A 80 -11.14 3.76 -14.04
CA PHE A 80 -10.09 2.91 -13.47
C PHE A 80 -8.87 3.73 -12.98
N GLN A 81 -8.50 4.80 -13.68
CA GLN A 81 -7.43 5.70 -13.24
C GLN A 81 -7.83 6.48 -11.98
N GLN A 82 -9.10 6.87 -11.86
CA GLN A 82 -9.62 7.48 -10.64
C GLN A 82 -9.50 6.53 -9.44
N ASN A 83 -9.75 5.23 -9.63
CA ASN A 83 -9.54 4.23 -8.59
C ASN A 83 -8.07 4.16 -8.15
N TYR A 84 -7.11 4.23 -9.07
CA TYR A 84 -5.68 4.29 -8.71
C TYR A 84 -5.33 5.53 -7.88
N ILE A 85 -5.93 6.69 -8.18
CA ILE A 85 -5.72 7.92 -7.39
C ILE A 85 -6.23 7.73 -5.97
N VAL A 86 -7.46 7.23 -5.81
CA VAL A 86 -8.09 7.04 -4.49
C VAL A 86 -7.32 6.01 -3.67
N VAL A 87 -6.97 4.87 -4.27
CA VAL A 87 -6.19 3.83 -3.59
C VAL A 87 -4.79 4.30 -3.26
N GLY A 88 -4.14 5.05 -4.16
CA GLY A 88 -2.85 5.68 -3.89
C GLY A 88 -2.90 6.60 -2.67
N LEU A 89 -3.88 7.51 -2.60
CA LEU A 89 -4.07 8.38 -1.44
C LEU A 89 -4.30 7.58 -0.15
N PHE A 90 -5.15 6.57 -0.19
CA PHE A 90 -5.43 5.70 0.94
C PHE A 90 -4.17 4.98 1.44
N LEU A 91 -3.39 4.40 0.54
CA LEU A 91 -2.13 3.73 0.88
C LEU A 91 -1.11 4.71 1.45
N MET A 92 -1.02 5.94 0.92
CA MET A 92 -0.14 6.97 1.47
C MET A 92 -0.47 7.30 2.92
N MET A 93 -1.75 7.43 3.26
CA MET A 93 -2.19 7.72 4.62
C MET A 93 -1.78 6.61 5.61
N ILE A 94 -1.85 5.35 5.19
CA ILE A 94 -1.55 4.19 6.05
C ILE A 94 -0.04 3.90 6.10
N ALA A 95 0.67 4.06 5.00
CA ALA A 95 2.10 3.76 4.91
C ALA A 95 2.95 4.68 5.79
N ILE A 96 2.45 5.85 6.21
CA ILE A 96 3.17 6.71 7.17
C ILE A 96 3.14 6.14 8.60
N ILE A 97 2.14 5.32 8.94
CA ILE A 97 1.93 4.83 10.31
C ILE A 97 3.04 3.82 10.68
N PRO A 98 3.84 4.05 11.73
CA PRO A 98 4.92 3.14 12.06
C PRO A 98 4.40 1.78 12.53
N ASN A 99 5.21 0.74 12.32
CA ASN A 99 4.88 -0.64 12.69
C ASN A 99 4.60 -0.81 14.19
N GLU A 100 5.27 -0.04 15.05
CA GLU A 100 5.12 -0.08 16.51
C GLU A 100 3.94 0.79 17.02
N ALA A 101 3.08 1.33 16.15
CA ALA A 101 2.00 2.23 16.57
C ALA A 101 0.95 1.59 17.50
N SER A 102 0.87 0.26 17.52
CA SER A 102 -0.01 -0.49 18.44
C SER A 102 0.66 -0.80 19.79
N ASP A 103 1.98 -0.59 19.90
CA ASP A 103 2.72 -0.87 21.11
C ASP A 103 2.74 0.36 22.03
N PRO A 104 2.83 0.16 23.36
CA PRO A 104 3.09 1.27 24.26
C PRO A 104 4.43 1.96 23.93
N PRO A 105 4.56 3.27 24.27
CA PRO A 105 5.80 4.02 24.09
C PRO A 105 7.00 3.25 24.64
N ARG A 106 8.12 3.30 23.92
CA ARG A 106 9.36 2.59 24.31
C ARG A 106 9.83 2.92 25.72
N VAL A 107 9.53 4.12 26.21
CA VAL A 107 9.89 4.55 27.57
C VAL A 107 9.13 3.73 28.62
N TRP A 108 7.82 3.52 28.44
CA TRP A 108 6.98 2.77 29.38
C TRP A 108 7.35 1.29 29.44
N ARG A 109 7.82 0.71 28.32
CA ARG A 109 8.28 -0.69 28.28
C ARG A 109 9.53 -0.92 29.12
N LYS A 110 10.48 0.03 29.10
CA LYS A 110 11.74 -0.09 29.86
C LYS A 110 11.54 -0.03 31.37
N GLU A 111 10.55 0.72 31.85
CA GLU A 111 10.28 0.84 33.30
C GLU A 111 9.70 -0.47 33.88
N VAL A 112 8.91 -1.20 33.10
CA VAL A 112 8.33 -2.48 33.52
C VAL A 112 9.39 -3.59 33.60
N ASP A 113 10.40 -3.57 32.73
CA ASP A 113 11.47 -4.59 32.73
C ASP A 113 12.49 -4.42 33.88
N HIS A 114 12.44 -3.30 34.62
CA HIS A 114 13.32 -2.98 35.74
C HIS A 114 12.64 -3.04 37.12
N ALA A 115 11.36 -3.44 37.17
CA ALA A 115 10.59 -3.64 38.40
C ALA A 115 10.37 -5.13 38.69
#